data_AF-A0A509LEU9-F1
#
_entry.id   AF-A0A509LEU9-F1
#
_cell.length_a   1.000
_cell.length_b   1.000
_cell.length_c   1.000
_cell.angle_alpha   90.00
_cell.angle_beta   90.00
_cell.angle_gamma   90.00
#
_symmetry.space_group_name_H-M   'P 1'
#
loop_
_entity.id
_entity.type
_entity.pdbx_description
1 polymer ?
#
loop_
_entity_poly.entity_id
_entity_poly.type
_entity_poly.pdbx_seq_one_letter_code
_entity_poly.pdbx_strand_id
1 'polypeptide(L)'
;MDPKDIAKKTGKTAKLYFSTVKEEEKPYNLWRYFDKGLAKDMSLYITGQMYSREKIPHQTRQLVTVAALTVLSKPDELKLHTHAALNVGCTKE
;
A
#
# COMPACT_ATOMS: atom_id res chain seq x y z
N MET A 1 -18.64 -2.44 -8.91
CA MET A 1 -18.02 -1.10 -8.82
C MET A 1 -17.41 -0.81 -10.16
N ASP A 2 -17.54 0.42 -10.68
CA ASP A 2 -17.02 0.76 -12.02
C ASP A 2 -15.48 0.54 -12.06
N PRO A 3 -14.95 -0.22 -13.04
CA PRO A 3 -13.51 -0.38 -13.24
C PRO A 3 -12.73 0.95 -13.29
N LYS A 4 -13.32 2.02 -13.84
CA LYS A 4 -12.70 3.35 -13.90
C LYS A 4 -12.52 3.96 -12.52
N ASP A 5 -13.51 3.78 -11.64
CA ASP A 5 -13.43 4.25 -10.25
C ASP A 5 -12.36 3.49 -9.47
N ILE A 6 -12.24 2.18 -9.67
CA ILE A 6 -11.20 1.37 -9.05
C ILE A 6 -9.82 1.86 -9.48
N ALA A 7 -9.61 2.10 -10.78
CA ALA A 7 -8.34 2.63 -11.29
C ALA A 7 -8.00 4.00 -10.68
N LYS A 8 -8.99 4.90 -10.59
CA LYS A 8 -8.83 6.22 -9.96
C LYS A 8 -8.46 6.10 -8.48
N LYS A 9 -9.17 5.26 -7.72
CA LYS A 9 -8.88 4.99 -6.30
C LYS A 9 -7.49 4.37 -6.12
N THR A 10 -7.13 3.42 -6.98
CA THR A 10 -5.79 2.80 -6.99
C THR A 10 -4.71 3.86 -7.08
N GLY A 11 -4.81 4.79 -8.05
CA GLY A 11 -3.85 5.88 -8.20
C GLY A 11 -3.80 6.82 -6.99
N LYS A 12 -4.96 7.23 -6.46
CA LYS A 12 -5.04 8.10 -5.27
C LYS A 12 -4.40 7.44 -4.05
N THR A 13 -4.74 6.18 -3.76
CA THR A 13 -4.23 5.43 -2.61
C THR A 13 -2.75 5.08 -2.77
N ALA A 14 -2.30 4.71 -3.97
CA ALA A 14 -0.87 4.50 -4.24
C ALA A 14 -0.05 5.78 -4.00
N LYS A 15 -0.54 6.93 -4.47
CA LYS A 15 0.11 8.23 -4.22
C LYS A 15 0.11 8.57 -2.73
N LEU A 16 -0.99 8.33 -2.02
CA LEU A 16 -1.07 8.57 -0.59
C LEU A 16 -0.04 7.74 0.19
N TYR A 17 0.17 6.47 -0.19
CA TYR A 17 0.97 5.54 0.59
C TYR A 17 2.45 5.55 0.20
N PHE A 18 2.75 5.75 -1.08
CA PHE A 18 4.06 5.47 -1.66
C PHE A 18 4.65 6.64 -2.46
N SER A 19 4.20 7.88 -2.23
CA SER A 19 4.73 9.07 -2.94
C SER A 19 6.20 9.37 -2.63
N THR A 20 6.65 9.03 -1.41
CA THR A 20 8.04 9.25 -0.94
C THR A 20 8.92 8.00 -1.04
N VAL A 21 8.34 6.88 -1.47
CA VAL A 21 9.07 5.62 -1.67
C VAL A 21 9.73 5.64 -3.04
N LYS A 22 11.01 5.29 -3.09
CA LYS A 22 11.79 5.19 -4.34
C LYS A 22 11.13 4.20 -5.30
N GLU A 23 11.22 4.45 -6.61
CA GLU A 23 10.49 3.62 -7.57
C GLU A 23 10.92 2.15 -7.55
N GLU A 24 12.22 1.90 -7.43
CA GLU A 24 12.80 0.56 -7.31
C GLU A 24 12.30 -0.22 -6.08
N GLU A 25 11.86 0.48 -5.03
CA GLU A 25 11.33 -0.15 -3.80
C GLU A 25 9.80 -0.34 -3.85
N LYS A 26 9.10 0.12 -4.89
CA LYS A 26 7.64 -0.05 -4.98
C LYS A 26 7.28 -1.50 -5.34
N PRO A 27 6.38 -2.16 -4.57
CA PRO A 27 6.01 -3.55 -4.81
C PRO A 27 5.49 -3.86 -6.22
N TYR A 28 4.84 -2.89 -6.86
CA TYR A 28 4.31 -3.07 -8.20
C TYR A 28 5.38 -3.45 -9.23
N ASN A 29 6.60 -2.90 -9.11
CA ASN A 29 7.68 -3.20 -10.05
C ASN A 29 8.17 -4.65 -9.89
N LEU A 30 8.27 -5.12 -8.65
CA LEU A 30 8.58 -6.52 -8.36
C LEU A 30 7.52 -7.46 -8.94
N TRP A 31 6.23 -7.20 -8.67
CA TRP A 31 5.15 -8.04 -9.19
C TRP A 31 5.13 -8.06 -10.72
N ARG A 32 5.29 -6.89 -11.34
CA ARG A 32 5.27 -6.73 -12.80
C ARG A 32 6.42 -7.46 -13.48
N TYR A 33 7.57 -7.58 -12.82
CA TYR A 33 8.71 -8.35 -13.31
C TYR A 33 8.36 -9.82 -13.49
N PHE A 34 7.63 -10.42 -12.52
CA PHE A 34 7.21 -11.82 -12.60
C PHE A 34 6.00 -12.02 -13.53
N ASP A 35 4.94 -11.22 -13.36
CA ASP A 35 3.74 -11.30 -14.20
C ASP A 35 3.02 -9.94 -14.27
N LYS A 36 2.88 -9.40 -15.48
CA LYS A 36 2.26 -8.09 -15.71
C LYS A 36 0.75 -8.07 -15.45
N GLY A 37 0.05 -9.16 -15.78
CA GLY A 37 -1.39 -9.28 -15.59
C GLY A 37 -1.71 -9.39 -14.11
N LEU A 38 -1.04 -10.30 -13.42
CA LEU A 38 -1.21 -10.50 -11.99
C LEU A 38 -0.83 -9.26 -11.18
N ALA A 39 0.24 -8.56 -11.55
CA ALA A 39 0.63 -7.30 -10.90
C ALA A 39 -0.47 -6.23 -10.99
N LYS A 40 -1.12 -6.13 -12.16
CA LYS A 40 -2.25 -5.21 -12.37
C LYS A 40 -3.42 -5.62 -11.49
N ASP A 41 -3.79 -6.90 -11.48
CA ASP A 41 -4.94 -7.40 -10.72
C ASP A 41 -4.72 -7.23 -9.21
N MET A 42 -3.52 -7.54 -8.72
CA MET A 42 -3.12 -7.30 -7.33
C MET A 42 -3.19 -5.81 -6.97
N SER A 43 -2.69 -4.91 -7.82
CA SER A 43 -2.72 -3.47 -7.56
C SER A 43 -4.16 -2.93 -7.51
N LEU A 44 -5.00 -3.32 -8.47
CA LEU A 44 -6.41 -2.93 -8.50
C LEU A 44 -7.18 -3.46 -7.29
N TYR A 45 -6.89 -4.67 -6.83
CA TYR A 45 -7.54 -5.26 -5.67
C TYR A 45 -7.01 -4.69 -4.35
N ILE A 46 -5.72 -4.88 -4.06
CA ILE A 46 -5.10 -4.52 -2.78
C ILE A 46 -5.15 -3.01 -2.58
N THR A 47 -4.63 -2.23 -3.53
CA THR A 47 -4.55 -0.77 -3.38
C THR A 47 -5.90 -0.11 -3.71
N GLY A 48 -6.51 -0.52 -4.83
CA GLY A 48 -7.72 0.10 -5.36
C GLY A 48 -9.02 -0.21 -4.63
N GLN A 49 -9.16 -1.41 -4.05
CA GLN A 49 -10.40 -1.85 -3.42
C GLN A 49 -10.29 -2.12 -1.92
N MET A 50 -9.16 -2.65 -1.44
CA MET A 50 -8.98 -2.96 -0.02
C MET A 50 -8.47 -1.73 0.75
N TYR A 51 -7.32 -1.19 0.37
CA TYR A 51 -6.69 -0.07 1.08
C TYR A 51 -7.36 1.28 0.85
N SER A 52 -8.09 1.46 -0.25
CA SER A 52 -8.87 2.68 -0.52
C SER A 52 -10.13 2.83 0.35
N ARG A 53 -10.45 1.86 1.21
CA ARG A 53 -11.61 1.89 2.11
C ARG A 53 -11.34 2.82 3.29
N GLU A 54 -12.20 3.82 3.49
CA GLU A 54 -12.01 4.82 4.55
C GLU A 54 -12.83 4.54 5.82
N LYS A 55 -13.52 3.38 5.94
CA LYS A 55 -14.21 2.97 7.19
C LYS A 55 -13.29 2.84 8.41
N ILE A 56 -12.02 2.48 8.17
CA ILE A 56 -10.95 2.55 9.17
C ILE A 56 -9.97 3.59 8.63
N PRO A 57 -9.57 4.59 9.44
CA PRO A 57 -8.60 5.62 9.02
C PRO A 57 -7.29 5.01 8.53
N HIS A 58 -6.65 5.65 7.56
CA HIS A 58 -5.41 5.16 6.98
C HIS A 58 -4.29 5.04 8.02
N GLN A 59 -4.20 5.97 8.98
CA GLN A 59 -3.25 5.89 10.10
C GLN A 59 -3.45 4.60 10.89
N THR A 60 -4.68 4.33 11.35
CA THR A 60 -5.00 3.10 12.10
C THR A 60 -4.69 1.85 11.29
N ARG A 61 -5.01 1.82 10.00
CA ARG A 61 -4.68 0.68 9.13
C ARG A 61 -3.18 0.42 9.09
N GLN A 62 -2.37 1.47 8.89
CA GLN A 62 -0.93 1.31 8.80
C GLN A 62 -0.31 0.88 10.13
N LEU A 63 -0.78 1.41 11.26
CA LEU A 63 -0.31 1.00 12.58
C LEU A 63 -0.61 -0.48 12.85
N VAL A 64 -1.81 -0.96 12.51
CA VAL A 64 -2.14 -2.39 12.63
C VAL A 64 -1.25 -3.25 11.72
N THR A 65 -1.01 -2.82 10.47
CA THR A 65 -0.11 -3.53 9.55
C THR A 65 1.32 -3.57 10.08
N VAL A 66 1.86 -2.47 10.59
CA VAL A 66 3.19 -2.39 11.20
C VAL A 66 3.31 -3.34 12.39
N ALA A 67 2.31 -3.36 13.28
CA ALA A 67 2.29 -4.28 14.41
C ALA A 67 2.29 -5.74 13.96
N ALA A 68 1.45 -6.09 12.98
CA ALA A 68 1.37 -7.45 12.44
C ALA A 68 2.68 -7.89 11.78
N LEU A 69 3.28 -7.05 10.93
CA LEU A 69 4.54 -7.36 10.25
C LEU A 69 5.73 -7.48 11.21
N THR A 70 5.70 -6.73 12.32
CA THR A 70 6.68 -6.85 13.40
C THR A 70 6.61 -8.24 14.05
N VAL A 71 5.40 -8.67 14.45
CA VAL A 71 5.21 -10.00 15.06
C VAL A 71 5.58 -11.13 14.08
N LEU A 72 5.27 -10.96 12.80
CA LEU A 72 5.56 -11.95 11.76
C LEU A 72 7.03 -11.96 11.28
N SER A 73 7.88 -11.09 11.83
CA SER A 73 9.29 -10.94 11.41
C SER A 73 9.45 -10.74 9.90
N LYS A 74 8.74 -9.76 9.34
CA LYS A 74 8.75 -9.39 7.92
C LYS A 74 9.44 -8.04 7.69
N PRO A 75 10.79 -7.99 7.68
CA PRO A 75 11.53 -6.72 7.73
C PRO A 75 11.37 -5.85 6.47
N ASP A 76 11.30 -6.45 5.27
CA ASP A 76 11.17 -5.69 4.02
C ASP A 76 9.81 -5.01 3.92
N GLU A 77 8.73 -5.76 4.21
CA GLU A 77 7.39 -5.20 4.28
C GLU A 77 7.25 -4.21 5.45
N LEU A 78 7.88 -4.50 6.60
CA LEU A 78 7.85 -3.61 7.76
C LEU A 78 8.45 -2.25 7.40
N LYS A 79 9.63 -2.23 6.75
CA LYS A 79 10.25 -0.99 6.26
C LYS A 79 9.28 -0.20 5.36
N LEU A 80 8.71 -0.86 4.35
CA LEU A 80 7.79 -0.22 3.42
C LEU A 80 6.54 0.34 4.13
N HIS A 81 5.96 -0.42 5.06
CA HIS A 81 4.75 -0.01 5.78
C HIS A 81 5.03 1.05 6.85
N THR A 82 6.23 1.12 7.42
CA THR A 82 6.66 2.26 8.24
C THR A 82 6.71 3.55 7.41
N HIS A 83 7.27 3.51 6.18
CA HIS A 83 7.21 4.67 5.28
C HIS A 83 5.77 5.07 4.95
N ALA A 84 4.91 4.09 4.64
CA ALA A 84 3.51 4.36 4.35
C ALA A 84 2.76 4.94 5.55
N ALA A 85 3.07 4.50 6.79
CA ALA A 85 2.51 5.05 8.02
C ALA A 85 2.84 6.54 8.17
N LEU A 86 4.10 6.92 7.95
CA LEU A 86 4.52 8.33 7.99
C LEU A 86 3.80 9.16 6.91
N ASN A 87 3.67 8.63 5.70
CA ASN A 87 2.98 9.34 4.59
C ASN A 87 1.49 9.59 4.86
N VAL A 88 0.84 8.74 5.64
CA VAL A 88 -0.57 8.93 6.04
C VAL A 88 -0.72 9.77 7.32
N GLY A 89 0.38 10.27 7.87
CA GLY A 89 0.40 11.20 9.00
C GLY A 89 0.60 10.56 10.38
N CYS A 90 1.08 9.32 10.47
CA CYS A 90 1.56 8.79 11.75
C CYS A 90 2.85 9.49 12.20
N THR A 91 3.05 9.62 13.51
CA THR A 91 4.24 10.18 14.15
C THR A 91 5.10 9.09 14.79
N LYS A 92 6.27 9.46 15.33
CA LYS A 92 7.17 8.54 16.01
C LYS A 92 6.71 8.26 17.45
N GLU A 93 6.15 9.29 18.07
CA GLU A 93 5.55 9.32 19.41
C GLU A 93 4.21 8.56 19.43
#